data_AF-A0A139P8W6-F1
#
_entry.id   AF-A0A139P8W6-F1
#
_cell.length_a   1.000
_cell.length_b   1.000
_cell.length_c   1.000
_cell.angle_alpha   90.00
_cell.angle_beta   90.00
_cell.angle_gamma   90.00
#
_symmetry.space_group_name_H-M   'P 1'
#
loop_
_entity.id
_entity.type
_entity.pdbx_description
1 polymer ?
#
loop_
_entity_poly.entity_id
_entity_poly.type
_entity_poly.pdbx_seq_one_letter_code
_entity_poly.pdbx_strand_id
1 'polypeptide(L)'
;MAYLKEHEEEIIKFVKSKNSKIESVQIDWKQTQWDKVGNGTPQGGGDIIDVYGTFNNIDNSGWHVMLHIENGKVNLNSMSLVNYLSVGGDRFE
;
A
#
# COMPACT_ATOMS: atom_id res chain seq x y z
N MET A 1 13.31 4.30 0.41
CA MET A 1 13.09 2.84 0.35
C MET A 1 13.54 2.11 1.62
N ALA A 2 14.73 2.39 2.18
CA ALA A 2 15.21 1.69 3.39
C ALA A 2 14.21 1.69 4.57
N TYR A 3 13.63 2.85 4.90
CA TYR A 3 12.62 2.96 5.97
C TYR A 3 11.40 2.06 5.75
N LEU A 4 10.84 2.02 4.54
CA LEU A 4 9.69 1.14 4.25
C LEU A 4 10.04 -0.34 4.40
N LYS A 5 11.26 -0.73 4.02
CA LYS A 5 11.75 -2.11 4.18
C LYS A 5 12.00 -2.49 5.63
N GLU A 6 12.45 -1.54 6.46
CA GLU A 6 12.57 -1.73 7.90
C GLU A 6 11.19 -1.96 8.57
N HIS A 7 10.15 -1.35 8.00
CA HIS A 7 8.77 -1.46 8.45
C HIS A 7 7.88 -2.37 7.57
N GLU A 8 8.50 -3.33 6.89
CA GLU A 8 7.81 -4.27 6.00
C GLU A 8 6.72 -5.07 6.74
N GLU A 9 7.02 -5.49 7.97
CA GLU A 9 6.10 -6.28 8.81
C GLU A 9 4.83 -5.50 9.20
N GLU A 10 4.93 -4.19 9.44
CA GLU A 10 3.78 -3.33 9.72
C GLU A 10 2.86 -3.22 8.51
N ILE A 11 3.43 -3.09 7.31
CA ILE A 11 2.66 -3.05 6.05
C ILE A 11 1.98 -4.41 5.81
N ILE A 12 2.71 -5.52 5.99
CA ILE A 12 2.17 -6.88 5.88
C ILE A 12 1.00 -7.09 6.85
N LYS A 13 1.17 -6.71 8.12
CA LYS A 13 0.11 -6.82 9.13
C LYS A 13 -1.11 -5.98 8.77
N PHE A 14 -0.91 -4.77 8.27
CA PHE A 14 -2.00 -3.91 7.80
C PHE A 14 -2.79 -4.58 6.67
N VAL A 15 -2.12 -5.11 5.63
CA VAL A 15 -2.78 -5.78 4.51
C VAL A 15 -3.53 -7.03 4.98
N LYS A 16 -2.90 -7.88 5.81
CA LYS A 16 -3.55 -9.06 6.42
C LYS A 16 -4.79 -8.70 7.23
N SER A 17 -4.79 -7.54 7.90
CA SER A 17 -5.96 -7.10 8.68
C SER A 17 -7.20 -6.78 7.84
N LYS A 18 -7.04 -6.61 6.52
CA LYS A 18 -8.15 -6.22 5.62
C LYS A 18 -9.05 -7.38 5.22
N ASN A 19 -8.55 -8.61 5.27
CA ASN A 19 -9.36 -9.80 5.04
C ASN A 19 -8.74 -11.00 5.78
N SER A 20 -9.53 -11.68 6.60
CA SER A 20 -9.08 -12.83 7.41
C SER A 20 -8.64 -14.05 6.60
N LYS A 21 -8.97 -14.11 5.31
CA LYS A 21 -8.52 -15.15 4.36
C LYS A 21 -7.13 -14.88 3.77
N ILE A 22 -6.48 -13.78 4.13
CA ILE A 22 -5.09 -13.53 3.75
C ILE A 22 -4.14 -14.30 4.68
N GLU A 23 -3.46 -15.27 4.11
CA GLU A 23 -2.46 -16.12 4.77
C GLU A 23 -1.04 -15.56 4.57
N SER A 24 -0.75 -15.03 3.37
CA SER A 24 0.56 -14.45 3.04
C SER A 24 0.42 -13.14 2.25
N VAL A 25 1.41 -12.27 2.37
CA VAL A 25 1.49 -10.98 1.67
C VAL A 25 2.88 -10.88 1.09
N GLN A 26 2.98 -10.46 -0.17
CA GLN A 26 4.23 -10.22 -0.87
C GLN A 26 4.24 -8.77 -1.35
N ILE A 27 5.25 -8.00 -0.95
CA ILE A 27 5.40 -6.61 -1.40
C ILE A 27 6.20 -6.57 -2.70
N ASP A 28 5.66 -5.87 -3.71
CA ASP A 28 6.42 -5.54 -4.92
C ASP A 28 7.17 -4.20 -4.73
N TRP A 29 8.38 -4.33 -4.19
CA TRP A 29 9.27 -3.19 -4.01
C TRP A 29 9.68 -2.49 -5.31
N LYS A 30 9.55 -3.15 -6.47
CA LYS A 30 9.86 -2.54 -7.78
C LYS A 30 8.74 -1.62 -8.25
N GLN A 31 7.50 -1.91 -7.85
CA GLN A 31 6.33 -1.08 -8.16
C GLN A 31 6.07 0.03 -7.12
N THR A 32 6.75 -0.01 -5.97
CA THR A 32 6.63 1.04 -4.96
C THR A 32 7.12 2.39 -5.50
N GLN A 33 6.27 3.42 -5.46
CA GLN A 33 6.52 4.71 -6.07
C GLN A 33 6.21 5.90 -5.15
N TRP A 34 6.91 7.01 -5.39
CA TRP A 34 6.64 8.29 -4.74
C TRP A 34 5.71 9.08 -5.66
N ASP A 35 4.62 9.59 -5.11
CA ASP A 35 3.65 10.37 -5.87
C ASP A 35 3.16 11.58 -5.07
N LYS A 36 2.37 12.44 -5.71
CA LYS A 36 1.72 13.59 -5.10
C LYS A 36 0.23 13.49 -5.29
N VAL A 37 -0.52 13.54 -4.20
CA VAL A 37 -1.97 13.65 -4.30
C VAL A 37 -2.30 15.04 -4.82
N GLY A 38 -3.08 15.12 -5.89
CA GLY A 38 -3.68 16.38 -6.35
C GLY A 38 -4.99 16.64 -5.61
N ASN A 39 -5.13 17.80 -4.94
CA ASN A 39 -6.40 18.23 -4.33
C ASN A 39 -7.04 19.43 -5.05
N GLY A 40 -6.55 19.79 -6.24
CA GLY A 40 -7.07 20.93 -7.02
C GLY A 40 -6.70 22.32 -6.47
N THR A 41 -5.86 22.42 -5.43
CA THR A 41 -5.33 23.69 -4.89
C THR A 41 -3.83 23.86 -5.18
N PRO A 42 -3.27 25.09 -5.24
CA PRO A 42 -1.83 25.31 -5.45
C PRO A 42 -0.93 24.69 -4.36
N GLN A 43 -1.50 24.35 -3.20
CA GLN A 43 -0.78 23.71 -2.10
C GLN A 43 -0.62 22.19 -2.30
N GLY A 44 -1.32 21.60 -3.29
CA GLY A 44 -1.34 20.16 -3.50
C GLY A 44 -2.04 19.40 -2.35
N GLY A 45 -2.34 18.12 -2.57
CA GLY A 45 -2.89 17.20 -1.56
C GLY A 45 -1.84 16.56 -0.66
N GLY A 46 -0.55 16.80 -0.92
CA GLY A 46 0.58 16.26 -0.16
C GLY A 46 1.36 15.19 -0.91
N ASP A 47 2.56 14.90 -0.43
CA ASP A 47 3.41 13.83 -0.94
C ASP A 47 2.96 12.48 -0.34
N ILE A 48 2.95 11.44 -1.16
CA ILE A 48 2.58 10.09 -0.78
C ILE A 48 3.57 9.06 -1.30
N ILE A 49 3.47 7.85 -0.77
CA ILE A 49 4.08 6.64 -1.30
C ILE A 49 2.97 5.64 -1.56
N ASP A 50 2.93 5.11 -2.77
CA ASP A 50 2.12 3.97 -3.13
C ASP A 50 2.95 2.69 -3.04
N VAL A 51 2.41 1.71 -2.32
CA VAL A 51 2.98 0.38 -2.14
C VAL A 51 2.01 -0.65 -2.73
N TYR A 52 2.54 -1.54 -3.54
CA TYR A 52 1.80 -2.58 -4.23
C TYR A 52 2.33 -3.96 -3.87
N GLY A 53 1.52 -4.98 -4.13
CA GLY A 53 1.95 -6.34 -3.98
C GLY A 53 0.85 -7.35 -4.26
N THR A 54 1.17 -8.60 -4.00
CA THR A 54 0.28 -9.76 -4.13
C THR A 54 0.03 -10.40 -2.77
N PHE A 55 -0.90 -11.35 -2.71
CA PHE A 55 -1.21 -12.09 -1.49
C PHE A 55 -1.49 -13.56 -1.80
N ASN A 56 -1.37 -14.42 -0.77
CA ASN A 56 -1.61 -15.86 -0.82
C ASN A 56 -0.85 -16.61 -1.92
N ASN A 57 0.24 -16.04 -2.46
CA ASN A 57 0.98 -16.56 -3.61
C ASN A 57 0.09 -16.76 -4.86
N ILE A 58 -0.93 -15.92 -5.05
CA ILE A 58 -1.81 -15.96 -6.22
C ILE A 58 -1.27 -14.96 -7.26
N ASP A 59 -0.88 -15.44 -8.44
CA ASP A 59 -0.21 -14.64 -9.48
C ASP A 59 -0.99 -13.38 -9.89
N ASN A 60 -2.32 -13.47 -9.96
CA ASN A 60 -3.20 -12.36 -10.34
C ASN A 60 -3.89 -11.69 -9.16
N SER A 61 -3.35 -11.87 -7.95
CA SER A 61 -3.84 -11.13 -6.79
C SER A 61 -3.21 -9.75 -6.72
N GLY A 62 -3.89 -8.80 -6.10
CA GLY A 62 -3.39 -7.44 -5.99
C GLY A 62 -3.92 -6.69 -4.78
N TRP A 63 -3.06 -5.85 -4.22
CA TRP A 63 -3.41 -4.84 -3.22
C TRP A 63 -2.61 -3.55 -3.47
N HIS A 64 -3.16 -2.43 -2.99
CA HIS A 64 -2.56 -1.11 -3.10
C HIS A 64 -2.77 -0.35 -1.79
N VAL A 65 -1.66 -0.04 -1.12
CA VAL A 65 -1.63 0.78 0.10
C VAL A 65 -0.99 2.12 -0.21
N MET A 66 -1.65 3.21 0.21
CA MET A 66 -1.11 4.56 0.17
C MET A 66 -0.67 4.99 1.57
N LEU A 67 0.49 5.65 1.64
CA LEU A 67 1.09 6.25 2.83
C LEU A 67 1.35 7.72 2.58
N HIS A 68 0.94 8.59 3.50
CA HIS A 68 1.31 10.00 3.49
C HIS A 68 2.74 10.23 3.98
N ILE A 69 3.36 11.25 3.40
CA ILE A 69 4.62 11.82 3.89
C ILE A 69 4.30 13.12 4.62
N GLU A 70 4.66 13.16 5.90
CA GLU A 70 4.47 14.31 6.77
C GLU A 70 5.84 14.82 7.22
N ASN A 71 6.12 16.11 7.02
CA ASN A 71 7.40 16.73 7.39
C ASN A 71 8.63 15.96 6.83
N GLY A 72 8.51 15.44 5.60
CA GLY A 72 9.57 14.68 4.92
C GLY A 72 9.77 13.25 5.44
N LYS A 73 8.85 12.73 6.27
CA LYS A 73 8.90 11.36 6.81
C LYS A 73 7.63 10.58 6.47
N VAL A 74 7.78 9.29 6.20
CA VAL A 74 6.64 8.40 5.98
C VAL A 74 5.85 8.23 7.28
N ASN A 75 4.55 8.50 7.24
CA ASN A 75 3.65 8.26 8.36
C ASN A 75 2.97 6.89 8.22
N LEU A 76 3.44 5.87 8.93
CA LEU A 76 2.86 4.52 8.89
C LEU A 76 1.41 4.46 9.39
N ASN A 77 0.98 5.40 10.24
CA ASN A 77 -0.40 5.42 10.73
C ASN A 77 -1.39 5.93 9.66
N SER A 78 -0.89 6.47 8.56
CA SER A 78 -1.70 6.95 7.44
C SER A 78 -2.04 5.87 6.41
N MET A 79 -1.60 4.62 6.63
CA MET A 79 -1.85 3.51 5.71
C MET A 79 -3.34 3.41 5.38
N SER A 80 -3.64 3.53 4.10
CA SER A 80 -4.98 3.37 3.56
C SER A 80 -4.97 2.36 2.43
N LEU A 81 -5.95 1.46 2.43
CA LEU A 81 -6.19 0.58 1.31
C LEU A 81 -6.92 1.40 0.23
N VAL A 82 -6.29 1.61 -0.91
CA VAL A 82 -6.83 2.50 -1.97
C VAL A 82 -7.93 1.80 -2.77
N ASN A 83 -7.70 0.54 -3.12
CA ASN A 83 -8.64 -0.31 -3.84
C ASN A 83 -8.89 -1.61 -3.08
N TYR A 84 -9.97 -2.31 -3.40
CA TYR A 84 -10.22 -3.62 -2.79
C TYR A 84 -9.09 -4.62 -3.12
N LEU A 85 -8.89 -5.59 -2.22
CA LEU A 85 -8.09 -6.77 -2.50
C LEU A 85 -8.72 -7.49 -3.69
N SER A 86 -7.95 -7.80 -4.73
CA SER A 86 -8.50 -8.38 -5.96
C SER A 86 -7.78 -9.64 -6.38
N VAL A 87 -8.47 -10.51 -7.13
CA VAL A 87 -7.90 -11.64 -7.88
C VAL A 87 -8.46 -11.58 -9.30
N GLY A 88 -7.61 -11.44 -10.30
CA GLY A 88 -8.03 -11.35 -11.71
C GLY A 88 -8.87 -10.11 -12.03
N GLY A 89 -8.81 -9.07 -11.19
CA GLY A 89 -9.63 -7.86 -11.31
C GLY A 89 -10.95 -7.92 -10.54
N ASP A 90 -11.36 -9.10 -10.06
CA ASP A 90 -12.55 -9.25 -9.23
C ASP A 90 -12.21 -9.06 -7.75
N ARG A 91 -13.18 -8.57 -6.98
CA ARG A 91 -13.02 -8.37 -5.54
C ARG A 91 -12.85 -9.71 -4.81
N PHE A 92 -11.82 -9.78 -3.97
CA PHE A 92 -11.52 -10.91 -3.12
C PHE A 92 -12.33 -10.81 -1.81
N GLU A 93 -13.19 -11.79 -1.59
CA GLU A 93 -14.06 -11.91 -0.42
C GLU A 93 -13.59 -13.02 0.52
#